data_AF-A0A812YCA1-F1
#
_entry.id   AF-A0A812YCA1-F1
#
_cell.length_a   1.000
_cell.length_b   1.000
_cell.length_c   1.000
_cell.angle_alpha   90.00
_cell.angle_beta   90.00
_cell.angle_gamma   90.00
#
_symmetry.space_group_name_H-M   'P 1'
#
loop_
_entity.id
_entity.type
_entity.pdbx_description
1 polymer ?
#
loop_
_entity_poly.entity_id
_entity_poly.type
_entity_poly.pdbx_seq_one_letter_code
_entity_poly.pdbx_strand_id
1 'polypeptide(L)'
;MARFLSYLLLLPFAAAVNVTRTSFLARDVAACPGDTRGDGRCNKDDTHRVCAKIGVEGTSFWEFTGQSSWCNTDIYGDGSIACPPEKPYWCICKWATASWIKGEGCNDKVNFDCAATDVCNLKASYTDGNVDLKPAHDCMQTKCKQQWDACP
;
A
#
# COMPACT_ATOMS: atom_id res chain seq x y z
N MET A 1 67.80 -36.01 35.01
CA MET A 1 67.74 -34.81 34.13
C MET A 1 66.28 -34.44 33.96
N ALA A 2 65.86 -33.32 34.57
CA ALA A 2 64.46 -32.90 34.65
C ALA A 2 63.94 -32.42 33.29
N ARG A 3 62.78 -32.94 32.86
CA ARG A 3 62.03 -32.42 31.71
C ARG A 3 60.87 -31.58 32.23
N PHE A 4 60.95 -30.27 32.01
CA PHE A 4 59.83 -29.35 32.18
C PHE A 4 58.81 -29.60 31.06
N LEU A 5 57.58 -29.98 31.43
CA LEU A 5 56.43 -30.02 30.53
C LEU A 5 55.65 -28.71 30.70
N SER A 6 55.76 -27.84 29.70
CA SER A 6 55.04 -26.57 29.62
C SER A 6 53.60 -26.83 29.18
N TYR A 7 52.63 -26.55 30.05
CA TYR A 7 51.20 -26.59 29.72
C TYR A 7 50.83 -25.34 28.92
N LEU A 8 50.47 -25.50 27.65
CA LEU A 8 49.78 -24.47 26.86
C LEU A 8 48.27 -24.61 27.09
N LEU A 9 47.68 -23.65 27.80
CA LEU A 9 46.22 -23.49 27.91
C LEU A 9 45.71 -22.78 26.66
N LEU A 10 44.92 -23.47 25.83
CA LEU A 10 44.19 -22.89 24.70
C LEU A 10 42.84 -22.35 25.19
N LEU A 11 42.63 -21.04 25.08
CA LEU A 11 41.32 -20.41 25.28
C LEU A 11 40.50 -20.50 23.98
N PRO A 12 39.19 -20.83 24.03
CA PRO A 12 38.35 -20.81 22.84
C PRO A 12 38.01 -19.38 22.45
N PHE A 13 38.25 -19.05 21.18
CA PHE A 13 37.81 -17.81 20.56
C PHE A 13 36.28 -17.75 20.53
N ALA A 14 35.69 -16.76 21.21
CA ALA A 14 34.27 -16.45 21.08
C ALA A 14 34.01 -15.83 19.70
N ALA A 15 33.16 -16.47 18.90
CA ALA A 15 32.70 -15.92 17.63
C ALA A 15 31.72 -14.77 17.89
N ALA A 16 32.04 -13.56 17.43
CA ALA A 16 31.13 -12.41 17.47
C ALA A 16 30.03 -12.60 16.42
N VAL A 17 28.77 -12.70 16.88
CA VAL A 17 27.59 -12.70 16.01
C VAL A 17 27.24 -11.26 15.66
N ASN A 18 27.47 -10.85 14.41
CA ASN A 18 27.01 -9.56 13.90
C ASN A 18 25.51 -9.63 13.60
N VAL A 19 24.69 -9.09 14.50
CA VAL A 19 23.27 -8.84 14.23
C VAL A 19 23.17 -7.55 13.43
N THR A 20 23.06 -7.66 12.10
CA THR A 20 22.71 -6.51 11.24
C THR A 20 21.29 -6.07 11.59
N ARG A 21 21.14 -4.89 12.20
CA ARG A 21 19.86 -4.20 12.31
C ARG A 21 19.36 -3.89 10.91
N THR A 22 18.37 -4.63 10.43
CA THR A 22 17.55 -4.21 9.29
C THR A 22 16.79 -2.96 9.70
N SER A 23 17.26 -1.80 9.23
CA SER A 23 16.52 -0.55 9.27
C SER A 23 15.17 -0.78 8.59
N PHE A 24 14.08 -0.62 9.33
CA PHE A 24 12.74 -0.49 8.77
C PHE A 24 12.71 0.83 7.99
N LEU A 25 13.10 0.80 6.71
CA LEU A 25 12.79 1.91 5.82
C LEU A 25 11.26 2.03 5.80
N ALA A 26 10.74 3.24 6.04
CA ALA A 26 9.39 3.58 5.67
C ALA A 26 9.17 3.03 4.26
N ARG A 27 8.24 2.10 4.12
CA ARG A 27 8.07 1.32 2.89
C ARG A 27 7.63 2.31 1.82
N ASP A 28 8.57 2.67 0.94
CA ASP A 28 8.32 3.71 -0.05
C ASP A 28 7.14 3.28 -0.94
N VAL A 29 6.15 4.15 -1.05
CA VAL A 29 4.92 3.90 -1.82
C VAL A 29 5.26 4.18 -3.28
N ALA A 30 5.07 3.21 -4.16
CA ALA A 30 5.30 3.41 -5.59
C ALA A 30 4.33 4.45 -6.16
N ALA A 31 4.70 5.07 -7.28
CA ALA A 31 3.78 5.95 -8.01
C ALA A 31 2.59 5.16 -8.56
N CYS A 32 1.38 5.68 -8.37
CA CYS A 32 0.15 5.11 -8.90
C CYS A 32 0.01 5.46 -10.39
N PRO A 33 -0.03 4.49 -11.31
CA PRO A 33 0.24 4.74 -12.74
C PRO A 33 -0.58 5.85 -13.41
N GLY A 34 -1.85 6.01 -13.03
CA GLY A 34 -2.76 6.98 -13.65
C GLY A 34 -3.04 8.22 -12.80
N ASP A 35 -2.43 8.36 -11.62
CA ASP A 35 -2.61 9.55 -10.78
C ASP A 35 -1.68 10.68 -11.22
N THR A 36 -2.26 11.78 -11.68
CA THR A 36 -1.52 12.93 -12.22
C THR A 36 -1.17 13.97 -11.16
N ARG A 37 -1.60 13.78 -9.91
CA ARG A 37 -1.39 14.74 -8.83
C ARG A 37 -0.02 14.56 -8.20
N GLY A 38 0.76 15.63 -8.15
CA GLY A 38 2.04 15.67 -7.43
C GLY A 38 3.04 14.68 -8.02
N ASP A 39 3.57 13.79 -7.18
CA ASP A 39 4.51 12.74 -7.59
C ASP A 39 3.82 11.40 -7.93
N GLY A 40 2.48 11.41 -8.03
CA GLY A 40 1.65 10.24 -8.34
C GLY A 40 1.51 9.25 -7.18
N ARG A 41 2.08 9.48 -6.01
CA ARG A 41 1.99 8.54 -4.88
C ARG A 41 0.70 8.69 -4.09
N CYS A 42 0.23 7.59 -3.50
CA CYS A 42 -0.94 7.55 -2.65
C CYS A 42 -0.58 7.73 -1.17
N ASN A 43 0.28 8.69 -0.86
CA ASN A 43 0.62 9.08 0.51
C ASN A 43 0.67 10.61 0.68
N LYS A 44 0.03 11.32 -0.26
CA LYS A 44 0.00 12.79 -0.36
C LYS A 44 -0.85 13.48 0.73
N ASP A 45 -1.87 12.80 1.24
CA ASP A 45 -2.74 13.30 2.30
C ASP A 45 -3.37 12.13 3.07
N ASP A 46 -4.10 12.41 4.15
CA ASP A 46 -4.63 11.38 5.05
C ASP A 46 -5.75 10.51 4.50
N THR A 47 -6.39 10.88 3.39
CA THR A 47 -7.51 10.12 2.82
C THR A 47 -7.12 9.37 1.53
N HIS A 48 -6.35 9.96 0.62
CA HIS A 48 -5.99 9.38 -0.68
C HIS A 48 -4.84 8.38 -0.57
N ARG A 49 -5.10 7.25 0.08
CA ARG A 49 -4.10 6.24 0.45
C ARG A 49 -4.07 4.99 -0.43
N VAL A 50 -5.06 4.80 -1.31
CA VAL A 50 -5.25 3.52 -2.02
C VAL A 50 -5.13 3.70 -3.53
N CYS A 51 -4.16 3.02 -4.16
CA CYS A 51 -4.05 2.98 -5.63
C CYS A 51 -4.95 1.87 -6.18
N ALA A 52 -6.06 2.25 -6.82
CA ALA A 52 -7.08 1.32 -7.27
C ALA A 52 -7.39 1.46 -8.76
N LYS A 53 -7.74 0.35 -9.40
CA LYS A 53 -8.09 0.29 -10.83
C LYS A 53 -9.53 0.73 -11.08
N ILE A 54 -9.78 2.03 -11.14
CA ILE A 54 -11.12 2.62 -11.32
C ILE A 54 -11.38 3.14 -12.74
N GLY A 55 -10.36 3.26 -13.59
CA GLY A 55 -10.49 3.76 -14.97
C GLY A 55 -10.99 2.74 -15.99
N VAL A 56 -11.54 1.61 -15.52
CA VAL A 56 -12.11 0.57 -16.40
C VAL A 56 -13.58 0.88 -16.68
N GLU A 57 -13.97 0.70 -17.94
CA GLU A 57 -15.37 0.82 -18.34
C GLU A 57 -16.24 -0.16 -17.54
N GLY A 58 -17.40 0.31 -17.08
CA GLY A 58 -18.32 -0.50 -16.28
C GLY A 58 -17.88 -0.75 -14.84
N THR A 59 -16.87 -0.04 -14.33
CA THR A 59 -16.58 -0.07 -12.89
C THR A 59 -17.79 0.35 -12.06
N SER A 60 -18.03 -0.36 -10.97
CA SER A 60 -19.08 -0.03 -9.99
C SER A 60 -18.61 0.98 -8.94
N PHE A 61 -17.35 1.43 -9.01
CA PHE A 61 -16.79 2.42 -8.08
C PHE A 61 -17.67 3.68 -7.97
N TRP A 62 -18.10 4.22 -9.12
CA TRP A 62 -18.93 5.42 -9.18
C TRP A 62 -20.30 5.22 -8.53
N GLU A 63 -20.94 4.09 -8.82
CA GLU A 63 -22.24 3.71 -8.27
C GLU A 63 -22.21 3.63 -6.74
N PHE A 64 -21.24 2.89 -6.19
CA PHE A 64 -21.19 2.64 -4.75
C PHE A 64 -20.59 3.77 -3.92
N THR A 65 -19.87 4.70 -4.55
CA THR A 65 -19.35 5.89 -3.86
C THR A 65 -20.23 7.12 -4.04
N GLY A 66 -21.16 7.11 -5.01
CA GLY A 66 -21.98 8.26 -5.36
C GLY A 66 -21.20 9.38 -6.08
N GLN A 67 -19.95 9.12 -6.44
CA GLN A 67 -19.10 10.09 -7.13
C GLN A 67 -19.37 10.07 -8.63
N SER A 68 -19.27 11.24 -9.28
CA SER A 68 -19.35 11.32 -10.74
C SER A 68 -18.10 10.70 -11.37
N SER A 69 -18.24 10.02 -12.51
CA SER A 69 -17.08 9.52 -13.23
C SER A 69 -16.24 10.66 -13.80
N TRP A 70 -14.94 10.64 -13.51
CA TRP A 70 -13.97 11.60 -14.01
C TRP A 70 -12.72 10.96 -14.63
N CYS A 71 -12.67 9.63 -14.72
CA CYS A 71 -11.60 9.01 -15.51
C CYS A 71 -11.78 9.36 -16.99
N ASN A 72 -10.66 9.44 -17.70
CA ASN A 72 -10.59 9.84 -19.11
C ASN A 72 -10.92 11.33 -19.36
N THR A 73 -10.86 12.17 -18.34
CA THR A 73 -11.02 13.63 -18.48
C THR A 73 -9.83 14.37 -17.87
N ASP A 74 -9.65 15.62 -18.31
CA ASP A 74 -8.76 16.58 -17.66
C ASP A 74 -9.53 17.27 -16.53
N ILE A 75 -9.26 16.83 -15.30
CA ILE A 75 -9.95 17.31 -14.09
C ILE A 75 -9.35 18.58 -13.50
N TYR A 76 -8.18 19.01 -13.98
CA TYR A 76 -7.44 20.17 -13.45
C TYR A 76 -7.24 21.30 -14.48
N GLY A 77 -7.56 21.06 -15.75
CA GLY A 77 -7.37 22.02 -16.84
C GLY A 77 -5.91 22.17 -17.26
N ASP A 78 -5.05 21.21 -16.93
CA ASP A 78 -3.61 21.23 -17.22
C ASP A 78 -3.19 20.29 -18.38
N GLY A 79 -4.17 19.66 -19.03
CA GLY A 79 -3.99 18.69 -20.11
C GLY A 79 -3.69 17.27 -19.64
N SER A 80 -3.58 17.03 -18.33
CA SER A 80 -3.34 15.69 -17.78
C SER A 80 -4.65 14.91 -17.66
N ILE A 81 -4.68 13.71 -18.23
CA ILE A 81 -5.88 12.85 -18.23
C ILE A 81 -5.87 11.95 -17.00
N ALA A 82 -6.94 12.00 -16.21
CA ALA A 82 -7.07 11.16 -15.03
C ALA A 82 -7.39 9.71 -15.40
N CYS A 83 -6.65 8.74 -14.80
CA CYS A 83 -6.89 7.30 -14.93
C CYS A 83 -7.24 6.83 -16.37
N PRO A 84 -6.39 7.13 -17.38
CA PRO A 84 -6.67 6.82 -18.78
C PRO A 84 -6.69 5.30 -19.03
N PRO A 85 -7.20 4.79 -20.16
CA PRO A 85 -7.41 3.36 -20.36
C PRO A 85 -6.12 2.53 -20.29
N GLU A 86 -4.99 3.12 -20.68
CA GLU A 86 -3.66 2.52 -20.58
C GLU A 86 -3.08 2.50 -19.16
N LYS A 87 -3.56 3.38 -18.27
CA LYS A 87 -3.18 3.47 -16.86
C LYS A 87 -4.42 3.72 -15.99
N PRO A 88 -5.35 2.75 -15.88
CA PRO A 88 -6.67 2.96 -15.30
C PRO A 88 -6.67 2.98 -13.77
N TYR A 89 -5.59 3.46 -13.15
CA TYR A 89 -5.37 3.50 -11.71
C TYR A 89 -5.41 4.94 -11.18
N TRP A 90 -5.90 5.11 -9.96
CA TRP A 90 -5.96 6.42 -9.30
C TRP A 90 -5.82 6.26 -7.78
N CYS A 91 -5.23 7.26 -7.09
CA CYS A 91 -5.27 7.28 -5.63
C CYS A 91 -6.67 7.69 -5.15
N ILE A 92 -7.42 6.74 -4.63
CA ILE A 92 -8.76 6.96 -4.09
C ILE A 92 -8.73 7.09 -2.56
N CYS A 93 -9.76 7.73 -2.03
CA CYS A 93 -9.98 7.88 -0.59
C CYS A 93 -10.15 6.52 0.09
N LYS A 94 -9.79 6.41 1.38
CA LYS A 94 -10.07 5.20 2.17
C LYS A 94 -11.57 4.97 2.29
N TRP A 95 -12.34 6.03 2.55
CA TRP A 95 -13.80 5.95 2.64
C TRP A 95 -14.42 5.45 1.33
N ALA A 96 -13.92 5.92 0.18
CA ALA A 96 -14.41 5.52 -1.13
C ALA A 96 -14.08 4.06 -1.40
N THR A 97 -12.89 3.60 -1.00
CA THR A 97 -12.50 2.19 -1.03
C THR A 97 -13.45 1.33 -0.20
N ALA A 98 -13.74 1.73 1.03
CA ALA A 98 -14.64 1.01 1.92
C ALA A 98 -16.08 0.96 1.38
N SER A 99 -16.61 2.08 0.89
CA SER A 99 -17.94 2.13 0.27
C SER A 99 -18.03 1.26 -0.98
N TRP A 100 -17.00 1.31 -1.84
CA TRP A 100 -16.94 0.48 -3.04
C TRP A 100 -16.96 -1.01 -2.69
N ILE A 101 -16.09 -1.46 -1.77
CA ILE A 101 -16.05 -2.86 -1.34
C ILE A 101 -17.34 -3.28 -0.63
N LYS A 102 -17.97 -2.39 0.15
CA LYS A 102 -19.23 -2.69 0.82
C LYS A 102 -20.35 -3.01 -0.16
N GLY A 103 -20.35 -2.38 -1.34
CA GLY A 103 -21.34 -2.62 -2.39
C GLY A 103 -20.97 -3.74 -3.37
N GLU A 104 -19.75 -3.72 -3.90
CA GLU A 104 -19.27 -4.66 -4.93
C GLU A 104 -18.81 -6.01 -4.32
N GLY A 105 -18.33 -5.97 -3.08
CA GLY A 105 -17.58 -7.06 -2.47
C GLY A 105 -16.10 -7.08 -2.88
N CYS A 106 -15.30 -7.88 -2.17
CA CYS A 106 -13.88 -8.06 -2.46
C CYS A 106 -13.65 -9.12 -3.56
N ASN A 107 -14.13 -8.86 -4.78
CA ASN A 107 -14.07 -9.79 -5.90
C ASN A 107 -13.00 -9.36 -6.95
N ASP A 108 -12.94 -10.03 -8.10
CA ASP A 108 -11.92 -9.77 -9.14
C ASP A 108 -12.11 -8.45 -9.89
N LYS A 109 -13.24 -7.77 -9.74
CA LYS A 109 -13.47 -6.42 -10.31
C LYS A 109 -12.82 -5.33 -9.45
N VAL A 110 -12.60 -5.60 -8.16
CA VAL A 110 -11.90 -4.70 -7.24
C VAL A 110 -10.40 -5.01 -7.29
N ASN A 111 -9.62 -4.15 -7.95
CA ASN A 111 -8.18 -4.35 -8.12
C ASN A 111 -7.37 -3.20 -7.53
N PHE A 112 -6.31 -3.55 -6.81
CA PHE A 112 -5.39 -2.60 -6.19
C PHE A 112 -3.98 -2.81 -6.72
N ASP A 113 -3.22 -1.74 -6.85
CA ASP A 113 -1.76 -1.83 -6.92
C ASP A 113 -1.21 -1.77 -5.49
N CYS A 114 -0.82 -2.94 -4.97
CA CYS A 114 -0.36 -3.06 -3.59
C CYS A 114 0.98 -2.36 -3.34
N ALA A 115 1.82 -2.15 -4.36
CA ALA A 115 3.07 -1.42 -4.21
C ALA A 115 2.84 0.10 -4.17
N ALA A 116 1.81 0.58 -4.86
CA ALA A 116 1.41 1.99 -4.89
C ALA A 116 0.34 2.36 -3.86
N THR A 117 -0.08 1.43 -2.99
CA THR A 117 -1.04 1.66 -1.91
C THR A 117 -0.30 1.81 -0.58
N ASP A 118 -0.64 2.84 0.19
CA ASP A 118 -0.15 3.04 1.56
C ASP A 118 -0.91 2.12 2.54
N VAL A 119 -0.63 0.81 2.43
CA VAL A 119 -1.35 -0.25 3.16
C VAL A 119 -1.22 -0.09 4.67
N CYS A 120 -0.06 0.36 5.17
CA CYS A 120 0.14 0.52 6.61
C CYS A 120 -0.70 1.68 7.16
N ASN A 121 -0.81 2.78 6.42
CA ASN A 121 -1.68 3.88 6.81
C ASN A 121 -3.16 3.47 6.78
N LEU A 122 -3.59 2.73 5.75
CA LEU A 122 -4.95 2.19 5.69
C LEU A 122 -5.22 1.25 6.88
N LYS A 123 -4.32 0.32 7.18
CA LYS A 123 -4.42 -0.63 8.30
C LYS A 123 -4.53 0.08 9.65
N ALA A 124 -3.78 1.17 9.84
CA ALA A 124 -3.81 1.97 11.07
C ALA A 124 -5.05 2.88 11.20
N SER A 125 -5.84 3.02 10.15
CA SER A 125 -7.02 3.89 10.12
C SER A 125 -8.30 3.06 10.23
N TYR A 126 -9.22 3.44 11.11
CA TYR A 126 -10.49 2.72 11.28
C TYR A 126 -11.68 3.46 10.66
N THR A 127 -11.57 4.76 10.49
CA THR A 127 -12.59 5.60 9.85
C THR A 127 -11.95 6.60 8.89
N ASP A 128 -12.73 7.02 7.90
CA ASP A 128 -12.41 8.13 7.01
C ASP A 128 -13.72 8.79 6.58
N GLY A 129 -13.88 10.10 6.76
CA GLY A 129 -15.14 10.79 6.46
C GLY A 129 -16.39 10.21 7.16
N ASN A 130 -16.26 9.71 8.39
CA ASN A 130 -17.30 8.97 9.14
C ASN A 130 -17.72 7.60 8.54
N VAL A 131 -16.98 7.08 7.56
CA VAL A 131 -17.17 5.74 7.01
C VAL A 131 -16.29 4.74 7.75
N ASP A 132 -16.88 3.61 8.19
CA ASP A 132 -16.16 2.48 8.75
C ASP A 132 -15.28 1.80 7.67
N LEU A 133 -13.99 1.68 7.95
CA LEU A 133 -12.99 1.14 7.03
C LEU A 133 -12.88 -0.38 7.08
N LYS A 134 -13.65 -1.07 7.93
CA LYS A 134 -13.62 -2.54 8.00
C LYS A 134 -13.73 -3.24 6.64
N PRO A 135 -14.64 -2.86 5.71
CA PRO A 135 -14.69 -3.50 4.38
C PRO A 135 -13.38 -3.35 3.60
N ALA A 136 -12.74 -2.18 3.70
CA ALA A 136 -11.43 -1.93 3.09
C ALA A 136 -10.33 -2.78 3.72
N HIS A 137 -10.32 -2.92 5.05
CA HIS A 137 -9.37 -3.76 5.77
C HIS A 137 -9.46 -5.22 5.38
N ASP A 138 -10.66 -5.81 5.45
CA ASP A 138 -10.90 -7.21 5.14
C ASP A 138 -10.42 -7.56 3.71
N CYS A 139 -10.68 -6.65 2.76
CA CYS A 139 -10.26 -6.84 1.38
C CYS A 139 -8.76 -6.65 1.18
N MET A 140 -8.16 -5.62 1.79
CA MET A 140 -6.74 -5.33 1.68
C MET A 140 -5.87 -6.42 2.31
N GLN A 141 -6.33 -7.00 3.43
CA GLN A 141 -5.70 -8.15 4.07
C GLN A 141 -5.59 -9.36 3.13
N THR A 142 -6.56 -9.52 2.23
CA THR A 142 -6.58 -10.61 1.25
C THR A 142 -5.78 -10.26 0.00
N LYS A 143 -6.07 -9.11 -0.63
CA LYS A 143 -5.48 -8.73 -1.92
C LYS A 143 -4.05 -8.22 -1.83
N CYS A 144 -3.67 -7.56 -0.74
CA CYS A 144 -2.34 -7.02 -0.51
C CYS A 144 -1.67 -7.62 0.73
N LYS A 145 -1.85 -8.93 0.90
CA LYS A 145 -1.39 -9.69 2.07
C LYS A 145 0.08 -9.44 2.43
N GLN A 146 0.97 -9.38 1.44
CA GLN A 146 2.40 -9.18 1.69
C GLN A 146 2.69 -7.83 2.36
N GLN A 147 2.04 -6.75 1.91
CA GLN A 147 2.17 -5.43 2.49
C GLN A 147 1.45 -5.37 3.83
N TRP A 148 0.25 -5.93 3.91
CA TRP A 148 -0.58 -5.96 5.12
C TRP A 148 0.12 -6.63 6.31
N ASP A 149 0.69 -7.82 6.07
CA ASP A 149 1.40 -8.61 7.09
C ASP A 149 2.72 -7.96 7.53
N ALA A 150 3.30 -7.10 6.68
CA ALA A 150 4.55 -6.43 6.99
C ALA A 150 4.37 -5.08 7.70
N CYS A 151 3.14 -4.58 7.78
CA CYS A 151 2.81 -3.44 8.61
C CYS A 151 2.73 -3.87 10.09
N PRO A 152 3.18 -3.03 11.03
CA PRO A 152 3.09 -3.31 12.46
C PRO A 152 1.65 -3.50 12.95
#